data_AF-A0A966V2M4-F1
#
_entry.id   AF-A0A966V2M4-F1
#
_cell.length_a   1.000
_cell.length_b   1.000
_cell.length_c   1.000
_cell.angle_alpha   90.00
_cell.angle_beta   90.00
_cell.angle_gamma   90.00
#
_symmetry.space_group_name_H-M   'P 1'
#
loop_
_entity.id
_entity.type
_entity.pdbx_description
1 polymer ?
#
loop_
_entity_poly.entity_id
_entity_poly.type
_entity_poly.pdbx_seq_one_letter_code
_entity_poly.pdbx_strand_id
1 'polypeptide(L)'
;MERQEVAGEVLLVGHSSGSFVMAMLAAELRRQASWPQLAGRLRLLSLGQNLANLAVHRGAERFHADLLELAADPRPAWLDITSRDDYLCFAGVDPYRSCGLPRPAGEAYPELWLIPLAKPRGIRSWLQLLACQFDLHFDYLRSGDPALGGFDWMGLLLEGCDG
;
A
#
# COMPACT_ATOMS: atom_id res chain seq x y z
N MET A 1 -37.09 -1.45 -3.02
CA MET A 1 -35.80 -1.78 -2.37
C MET A 1 -34.87 -2.22 -3.48
N GLU A 2 -34.10 -1.30 -4.06
CA GLU A 2 -33.11 -1.64 -5.08
C GLU A 2 -32.14 -2.66 -4.48
N ARG A 3 -31.95 -3.79 -5.18
CA ARG A 3 -30.86 -4.70 -4.85
C ARG A 3 -29.57 -3.96 -5.14
N GLN A 4 -28.80 -3.65 -4.09
CA GLN A 4 -27.41 -3.27 -4.27
C GLN A 4 -26.70 -4.46 -4.93
N GLU A 5 -26.22 -4.25 -6.15
CA GLU A 5 -25.35 -5.22 -6.80
C GLU A 5 -24.07 -5.36 -5.99
N VAL A 6 -23.62 -6.60 -5.81
CA VAL A 6 -22.39 -6.86 -5.07
C VAL A 6 -21.22 -6.40 -5.94
N ALA A 7 -20.49 -5.37 -5.50
CA ALA A 7 -19.39 -4.75 -6.24
C ALA A 7 -18.37 -5.77 -6.76
N GLY A 8 -18.14 -5.83 -8.08
CA GLY A 8 -17.26 -6.78 -8.78
C GLY A 8 -15.92 -6.99 -8.09
N GLU A 9 -15.30 -5.91 -7.65
CA GLU A 9 -14.03 -5.84 -6.95
C GLU A 9 -14.14 -4.88 -5.75
N VAL A 10 -13.36 -5.13 -4.70
CA VAL A 10 -13.25 -4.29 -3.51
C VAL A 10 -11.79 -3.90 -3.34
N LEU A 11 -11.50 -2.61 -3.50
CA LEU A 11 -10.17 -2.06 -3.27
C LEU A 11 -10.11 -1.36 -1.92
N LEU A 12 -9.24 -1.81 -1.01
CA LEU A 12 -8.88 -1.06 0.19
C LEU A 12 -7.62 -0.25 -0.09
N VAL A 13 -7.70 1.06 0.16
CA VAL A 13 -6.60 2.00 -0.08
C VAL A 13 -6.13 2.59 1.24
N GLY A 14 -4.82 2.52 1.50
CA GLY A 14 -4.19 3.06 2.70
C GLY A 14 -3.00 3.95 2.38
N HIS A 15 -3.09 5.24 2.67
CA HIS A 15 -1.98 6.19 2.55
C HIS A 15 -1.27 6.37 3.89
N SER A 16 0.06 6.44 3.88
CA SER A 16 0.86 6.71 5.09
C SER A 16 0.51 5.77 6.26
N SER A 17 0.13 6.30 7.43
CA SER A 17 -0.37 5.50 8.56
C SER A 17 -1.65 4.71 8.26
N GLY A 18 -2.46 5.18 7.32
CA GLY A 18 -3.62 4.43 6.80
C GLY A 18 -3.23 3.08 6.21
N SER A 19 -1.98 2.88 5.76
CA SER A 19 -1.51 1.60 5.23
C SER A 19 -1.49 0.48 6.27
N PHE A 20 -1.08 0.74 7.52
CA PHE A 20 -1.14 -0.28 8.57
C PHE A 20 -2.56 -0.48 9.10
N VAL A 21 -3.39 0.57 9.12
CA VAL A 21 -4.83 0.43 9.46
C VAL A 21 -5.55 -0.44 8.42
N MET A 22 -5.26 -0.22 7.14
CA MET A 22 -5.75 -1.06 6.04
C MET A 22 -5.33 -2.51 6.23
N ALA A 23 -4.06 -2.77 6.55
CA ALA A 23 -3.57 -4.12 6.80
C ALA A 23 -4.27 -4.78 8.00
N MET A 24 -4.44 -4.07 9.12
CA MET A 24 -5.18 -4.57 10.28
C MET A 24 -6.64 -4.89 9.94
N LEU A 25 -7.30 -4.01 9.17
CA LEU A 25 -8.67 -4.23 8.72
C LEU A 25 -8.76 -5.45 7.79
N ALA A 26 -7.85 -5.58 6.83
CA ALA A 26 -7.83 -6.70 5.91
C ALA A 26 -7.58 -8.04 6.63
N ALA A 27 -6.69 -8.06 7.63
CA ALA A 27 -6.49 -9.21 8.50
C ALA A 27 -7.75 -9.56 9.29
N GLU A 28 -8.48 -8.55 9.78
CA GLU A 28 -9.75 -8.77 10.47
C GLU A 28 -10.84 -9.29 9.55
N LEU A 29 -10.95 -8.76 8.32
CA LEU A 29 -11.87 -9.26 7.30
C LEU A 29 -11.57 -10.71 6.94
N ARG A 30 -10.29 -11.09 6.89
CA ARG A 30 -9.86 -12.47 6.64
C ARG A 30 -10.28 -13.45 7.73
N ARG A 31 -10.36 -13.00 8.98
CA ARG A 31 -10.87 -13.82 10.09
C ARG A 31 -12.38 -14.03 10.07
N GLN A 32 -13.12 -13.29 9.24
CA GLN A 32 -14.58 -13.42 9.14
C GLN A 32 -14.97 -14.65 8.31
N ALA A 33 -16.13 -15.22 8.64
CA ALA A 33 -16.70 -16.35 7.90
C ALA A 33 -17.01 -16.02 6.42
N SER A 34 -17.14 -14.73 6.08
CA SER A 34 -17.36 -14.24 4.73
C SER A 34 -16.09 -14.12 3.88
N TRP A 35 -14.90 -14.43 4.44
CA TRP A 35 -13.64 -14.34 3.73
C TRP A 35 -13.63 -15.11 2.39
N PRO A 36 -14.14 -16.36 2.27
CA PRO A 36 -14.10 -17.08 1.01
C PRO A 36 -14.81 -16.34 -0.14
N GLN A 37 -15.85 -15.55 0.15
CA GLN A 37 -16.55 -14.75 -0.85
C GLN A 37 -15.85 -13.43 -1.18
N LEU A 38 -15.05 -12.90 -0.25
CA LEU A 38 -14.34 -11.64 -0.39
C LEU A 38 -12.91 -11.81 -0.94
N ALA A 39 -12.23 -12.91 -0.61
CA ALA A 39 -10.80 -13.13 -0.90
C ALA A 39 -10.45 -12.95 -2.38
N GLY A 40 -11.31 -13.44 -3.29
CA GLY A 40 -11.11 -13.31 -4.73
C GLY A 40 -11.36 -11.91 -5.29
N ARG A 41 -11.99 -11.03 -4.51
CA ARG A 41 -12.43 -9.68 -4.92
C ARG A 41 -11.68 -8.58 -4.20
N LEU A 42 -11.01 -8.89 -3.09
CA LEU A 42 -10.26 -7.94 -2.31
C LEU A 42 -8.89 -7.68 -2.95
N ARG A 43 -8.59 -6.40 -3.13
CA ARG A 43 -7.27 -5.87 -3.49
C ARG A 43 -6.86 -4.84 -2.45
N LEU A 44 -5.57 -4.80 -2.14
CA LEU A 44 -4.97 -3.83 -1.24
C LEU A 44 -4.06 -2.91 -2.04
N LEU A 45 -4.19 -1.60 -1.82
CA LEU A 45 -3.29 -0.60 -2.36
C LEU A 45 -2.77 0.26 -1.22
N SER A 46 -1.47 0.26 -1.00
CA SER A 46 -0.82 1.25 -0.15
C SER A 46 -0.12 2.32 -0.98
N LEU A 47 -0.22 3.55 -0.49
CA LEU A 47 0.38 4.74 -1.11
C LEU A 47 1.38 5.33 -0.10
N GLY A 48 2.67 5.19 -0.39
CA GLY A 48 3.74 5.63 0.52
C GLY A 48 3.64 4.96 1.89
N GLN A 49 3.62 3.62 1.92
CA GLN A 49 3.34 2.88 3.15
C GLN A 49 4.28 3.19 4.31
N ASN A 50 3.73 3.01 5.51
CA ASN A 50 4.38 3.28 6.79
C ASN A 50 4.27 2.11 7.79
N LEU A 51 4.22 0.87 7.29
CA LEU A 51 4.06 -0.35 8.08
C LEU A 51 5.22 -0.52 9.06
N ALA A 52 6.44 -0.37 8.58
CA ALA A 52 7.64 -0.61 9.39
C ALA A 52 7.68 0.29 10.63
N ASN A 53 7.15 1.52 10.54
CA ASN A 53 7.04 2.41 11.68
C ASN A 53 6.22 1.79 12.82
N LEU A 54 5.03 1.27 12.53
CA LEU A 54 4.22 0.59 13.55
C LEU A 54 4.91 -0.70 14.03
N ALA A 55 5.46 -1.45 13.09
CA ALA A 55 5.84 -2.82 13.31
C ALA A 55 7.13 -3.00 14.13
N VAL A 56 7.95 -1.96 14.27
CA VAL A 56 9.15 -1.97 15.13
C VAL A 56 8.88 -1.52 16.58
N HIS A 57 7.66 -1.09 16.91
CA HIS A 57 7.32 -0.68 18.27
C HIS A 57 7.24 -1.88 19.24
N ARG A 58 7.65 -1.64 20.50
CA ARG A 58 7.41 -2.57 21.61
C ARG A 58 5.90 -2.69 21.81
N GLY A 59 5.32 -3.88 21.63
CA GLY A 59 3.86 -4.09 21.66
C GLY A 59 3.21 -4.33 20.29
N ALA A 60 3.99 -4.42 19.21
CA ALA A 60 3.47 -4.64 17.86
C ALA A 60 3.10 -6.11 17.56
N GLU A 61 3.06 -7.00 18.56
CA GLU A 61 2.85 -8.44 18.34
C GLU A 61 1.51 -8.74 17.67
N ARG A 62 0.48 -7.94 17.97
CA ARG A 62 -0.82 -8.07 17.28
C ARG A 62 -0.72 -7.70 15.80
N PHE A 63 0.02 -6.64 15.49
CA PHE A 63 0.22 -6.22 14.10
C PHE A 63 1.06 -7.25 13.32
N HIS A 64 2.05 -7.86 13.96
CA HIS A 64 2.79 -8.98 13.38
C HIS A 64 1.89 -10.17 13.06
N ALA A 65 0.96 -10.51 13.95
CA ALA A 65 -0.03 -11.55 13.70
C ALA A 65 -0.97 -11.17 12.54
N ASP A 66 -1.36 -9.90 12.41
CA ASP A 66 -2.17 -9.42 11.29
C ASP A 66 -1.43 -9.53 9.95
N LEU A 67 -0.13 -9.22 9.89
CA LEU A 67 0.69 -9.42 8.69
C LEU A 67 0.79 -10.90 8.33
N LEU A 68 1.03 -11.78 9.30
CA LEU A 68 1.08 -13.23 9.07
C LEU A 68 -0.26 -13.77 8.57
N GLU A 69 -1.37 -13.29 9.12
CA GLU A 69 -2.72 -13.66 8.69
C GLU A 69 -2.94 -13.25 7.23
N LEU A 70 -2.57 -12.02 6.85
CA LEU A 70 -2.68 -11.54 5.48
C LEU A 70 -1.80 -12.31 4.49
N ALA A 71 -0.64 -12.76 4.94
CA ALA A 71 0.32 -13.51 4.13
C ALA A 71 -0.14 -14.94 3.80
N ALA A 72 -1.15 -15.46 4.49
CA ALA A 72 -1.64 -16.83 4.29
C ALA A 72 -2.51 -16.98 3.04
N ASP A 73 -2.36 -18.09 2.32
CA ASP A 73 -3.18 -18.36 1.14
C ASP A 73 -4.64 -18.70 1.50
N PRO A 74 -5.63 -18.33 0.68
CA PRO A 74 -5.52 -17.43 -0.47
C PRO A 74 -5.37 -15.97 -0.02
N ARG A 75 -4.24 -15.33 -0.29
CA ARG A 75 -3.98 -13.92 0.10
C ARG A 75 -4.52 -12.93 -0.93
N PRO A 76 -5.00 -11.75 -0.51
CA PRO A 76 -5.41 -10.71 -1.46
C PRO A 76 -4.16 -10.13 -2.15
N ALA A 77 -4.27 -9.76 -3.43
CA ALA A 77 -3.17 -9.03 -4.07
C ALA A 77 -2.98 -7.68 -3.38
N TRP A 78 -1.71 -7.29 -3.18
CA TRP A 78 -1.35 -6.08 -2.47
C TRP A 78 -0.23 -5.36 -3.21
N LEU A 79 -0.56 -4.19 -3.75
CA LEU A 79 0.37 -3.27 -4.37
C LEU A 79 0.74 -2.13 -3.41
N ASP A 80 2.03 -1.84 -3.28
CA ASP A 80 2.56 -0.65 -2.62
C ASP A 80 3.20 0.27 -3.64
N ILE A 81 2.60 1.43 -3.85
CA ILE A 81 3.17 2.48 -4.68
C ILE A 81 3.90 3.45 -3.76
N THR A 82 5.21 3.58 -3.96
CA THR A 82 6.05 4.38 -3.08
C THR A 82 7.15 5.09 -3.85
N SER A 83 7.86 6.01 -3.21
CA SER A 83 8.93 6.79 -3.82
C SER A 83 10.17 6.81 -2.95
N ARG A 84 11.35 6.73 -3.58
CA ARG A 84 12.62 6.99 -2.88
C ARG A 84 12.83 8.47 -2.56
N ASP A 85 12.01 9.35 -3.13
CA ASP A 85 12.08 10.79 -2.89
C ASP A 85 11.30 11.21 -1.61
N ASP A 86 10.42 10.33 -1.13
CA ASP A 86 9.65 10.49 0.09
C ASP A 86 10.33 9.75 1.24
N TYR A 87 10.86 10.48 2.21
CA TYR A 87 11.55 9.95 3.37
C TYR A 87 10.62 9.71 4.55
N LEU A 88 9.34 10.07 4.44
CA LEU A 88 8.33 9.74 5.45
C LEU A 88 7.81 8.31 5.26
N CYS A 89 7.92 7.75 4.06
CA CYS A 89 7.59 6.36 3.79
C CYS A 89 8.84 5.46 3.89
N PHE A 90 8.59 4.18 4.16
CA PHE A 90 9.66 3.18 4.25
C PHE A 90 9.90 2.53 2.89
N ALA A 91 10.17 3.35 1.87
CA ALA A 91 10.31 2.89 0.49
C ALA A 91 11.34 1.76 0.35
N GLY A 92 10.91 0.62 -0.19
CA GLY A 92 11.77 -0.55 -0.39
C GLY A 92 12.09 -1.35 0.88
N VAL A 93 11.50 -1.02 2.02
CA VAL A 93 11.57 -1.84 3.24
C VAL A 93 10.52 -2.94 3.14
N ASP A 94 11.00 -4.18 3.15
CA ASP A 94 10.14 -5.36 3.27
C ASP A 94 9.53 -5.39 4.69
N PRO A 95 8.19 -5.25 4.83
CA PRO A 95 7.55 -5.12 6.13
C PRO A 95 7.60 -6.40 6.96
N TYR A 96 7.83 -7.57 6.34
CA TYR A 96 7.98 -8.83 7.07
C TYR A 96 9.40 -8.95 7.62
N ARG A 97 10.40 -8.67 6.76
CA ARG A 97 11.81 -8.71 7.18
C ARG A 97 12.13 -7.69 8.27
N SER A 98 11.59 -6.48 8.20
CA SER A 98 11.83 -5.45 9.22
C SER A 98 11.34 -5.85 10.62
N CYS A 99 10.42 -6.81 10.69
CA CYS A 99 9.83 -7.33 11.92
C CYS A 99 10.40 -8.69 12.35
N GLY A 100 11.33 -9.26 11.58
CA GLY A 100 11.81 -10.63 11.81
C GLY A 100 10.77 -11.71 11.49
N LEU A 101 9.74 -11.39 10.71
CA LEU A 101 8.70 -12.33 10.31
C LEU A 101 9.11 -13.11 9.05
N PRO A 102 8.67 -14.38 8.92
CA PRO A 102 8.85 -15.11 7.68
C PRO A 102 8.10 -14.40 6.56
N ARG A 103 8.78 -14.26 5.41
CA ARG A 103 8.13 -13.79 4.20
C ARG A 103 7.22 -14.91 3.67
N PRO A 104 6.02 -14.59 3.15
CA PRO A 104 5.22 -15.59 2.45
C PRO A 104 6.00 -16.19 1.27
N ALA A 105 5.66 -17.44 0.91
CA ALA A 105 6.31 -18.14 -0.18
C ALA A 105 6.18 -17.36 -1.51
N GLY A 106 7.26 -17.25 -2.27
CA GLY A 106 7.30 -16.56 -3.56
C GLY A 106 7.73 -15.08 -3.49
N GLU A 107 6.96 -14.21 -4.13
CA GLU A 107 7.32 -12.82 -4.40
C GLU A 107 7.18 -11.88 -3.20
N ALA A 108 7.51 -10.60 -3.39
CA ALA A 108 7.41 -9.60 -2.33
C ALA A 108 5.93 -9.37 -2.04
N TYR A 109 5.61 -9.20 -0.76
CA TYR A 109 4.25 -8.93 -0.34
C TYR A 109 4.32 -7.82 0.70
N PRO A 110 3.86 -6.59 0.40
CA PRO A 110 3.28 -6.14 -0.87
C PRO A 110 4.25 -6.18 -2.07
N GLU A 111 3.70 -6.24 -3.28
CA GLU A 111 4.43 -5.92 -4.51
C GLU A 111 4.77 -4.42 -4.50
N LEU A 112 5.99 -4.06 -4.91
CA LEU A 112 6.50 -2.70 -4.79
C LEU A 112 6.61 -2.01 -6.14
N TRP A 113 5.93 -0.87 -6.31
CA TRP A 113 6.08 0.00 -7.47
C TRP A 113 6.71 1.33 -7.06
N LEU A 114 7.85 1.64 -7.68
CA LEU A 114 8.60 2.86 -7.40
C LEU A 114 8.25 3.97 -8.39
N ILE A 115 7.88 5.13 -7.87
CA ILE A 115 7.56 6.31 -8.68
C ILE A 115 8.50 7.49 -8.35
N PRO A 116 8.90 8.30 -9.34
CA PRO A 116 9.66 9.52 -9.09
C PRO A 116 8.71 10.66 -8.70
N LEU A 117 8.90 11.28 -7.53
CA LEU A 117 8.10 12.43 -7.09
C LEU A 117 8.89 13.75 -7.16
N ALA A 118 10.20 13.71 -6.92
CA ALA A 118 11.03 14.91 -6.91
C ALA A 118 11.24 15.49 -8.33
N LYS A 119 11.56 14.60 -9.29
CA LYS A 119 11.92 15.00 -10.66
C LYS A 119 10.78 15.75 -11.38
N PRO A 120 9.52 15.28 -11.36
CA PRO A 120 8.42 16.01 -12.01
C PRO A 120 8.18 17.40 -11.42
N ARG A 121 8.47 17.60 -10.13
CA ARG A 121 8.36 18.91 -9.47
C ARG A 121 9.57 19.83 -9.69
N GLY A 122 10.55 19.39 -10.47
CA GLY A 122 11.76 20.17 -10.72
C GLY A 122 12.65 20.35 -9.49
N ILE A 123 12.51 19.46 -8.47
CA ILE A 123 13.39 19.46 -7.30
C ILE A 123 14.76 18.95 -7.73
N ARG A 124 15.79 19.78 -7.55
CA ARG A 124 17.16 19.49 -8.03
C ARG A 124 18.23 19.56 -6.95
N SER A 125 17.90 20.06 -5.76
CA SER A 125 18.83 20.14 -4.64
C SER A 125 18.36 19.34 -3.43
N TRP A 126 19.32 18.88 -2.63
CA TRP A 126 19.03 18.15 -1.39
C TRP A 126 18.24 19.01 -0.39
N LEU A 127 18.53 20.32 -0.32
CA LEU A 127 17.79 21.26 0.55
C LEU A 127 16.33 21.38 0.14
N GLN A 128 16.05 21.46 -1.17
CA GLN A 128 14.68 21.48 -1.69
C GLN A 128 13.96 20.19 -1.34
N LEU A 129 14.62 19.04 -1.58
CA LEU A 129 14.07 17.73 -1.28
C LEU A 129 13.67 17.61 0.19
N LEU A 130 14.54 18.03 1.12
CA LEU A 130 14.22 18.00 2.55
C LEU A 130 13.10 18.97 2.94
N ALA A 131 13.03 20.14 2.30
CA ALA A 131 12.01 21.14 2.60
C ALA A 131 10.61 20.75 2.14
N CYS A 132 10.48 19.88 1.12
CA CYS A 132 9.20 19.50 0.53
C CYS A 132 8.75 18.08 0.90
N GLN A 133 9.33 17.46 1.92
CA GLN A 133 9.05 16.06 2.28
C GLN A 133 7.56 15.80 2.57
N PHE A 134 6.89 16.70 3.30
CA PHE A 134 5.44 16.61 3.50
C PHE A 134 4.65 16.74 2.20
N ASP A 135 5.06 17.65 1.31
CA ASP A 135 4.36 17.83 0.03
C ASP A 135 4.49 16.59 -0.85
N LEU A 136 5.71 16.02 -0.94
CA LEU A 136 5.96 14.76 -1.66
C LEU A 136 5.15 13.62 -1.06
N HIS A 137 5.11 13.53 0.27
CA HIS A 137 4.36 12.48 0.96
C HIS A 137 2.86 12.53 0.67
N PHE A 138 2.28 13.69 0.36
CA PHE A 138 0.87 13.81 -0.02
C PHE A 138 0.63 13.76 -1.53
N ASP A 139 1.68 13.75 -2.36
CA ASP A 139 1.53 13.71 -3.81
C ASP A 139 0.93 12.40 -4.32
N TYR A 140 1.06 11.28 -3.59
CA TYR A 140 0.39 10.03 -3.97
C TYR A 140 -1.15 10.16 -4.03
N LEU A 141 -1.72 11.07 -3.21
CA LEU A 141 -3.17 11.33 -3.20
C LEU A 141 -3.58 12.30 -4.30
N ARG A 142 -2.64 13.05 -4.87
CA ARG A 142 -2.88 13.95 -5.99
C ARG A 142 -2.81 13.14 -7.26
N SER A 143 -3.85 12.35 -7.53
CA SER A 143 -4.02 11.72 -8.84
C SER A 143 -3.98 12.82 -9.89
N GLY A 144 -3.01 12.77 -10.79
CA GLY A 144 -2.75 13.85 -11.73
C GLY A 144 -2.30 13.30 -13.06
N ASP A 145 -2.55 14.08 -14.12
CA ASP A 145 -2.18 13.72 -15.48
C ASP A 145 -0.67 13.39 -15.56
N PRO A 146 -0.30 12.16 -15.97
CA PRO A 146 1.09 11.78 -16.19
C PRO A 146 1.82 12.73 -17.16
N ALA A 147 1.12 13.31 -18.14
CA ALA A 147 1.67 14.29 -19.08
C ALA A 147 2.06 15.63 -18.41
N LEU A 148 1.49 15.93 -17.24
CA LEU A 148 1.81 17.09 -16.42
C LEU A 148 2.73 16.74 -15.25
N GLY A 149 3.31 15.53 -15.25
CA GLY A 149 4.16 15.05 -14.17
C GLY A 149 3.39 14.62 -12.92
N GLY A 150 2.07 14.46 -13.03
CA GLY A 150 1.25 13.82 -12.02
C GLY A 150 1.40 12.30 -12.05
N PHE A 151 0.75 11.64 -11.11
CA PHE A 151 0.75 10.19 -11.02
C PHE A 151 -0.69 9.70 -10.95
N ASP A 152 -1.11 8.89 -11.93
CA ASP A 152 -2.46 8.33 -11.97
C ASP A 152 -2.46 6.84 -11.61
N TRP A 153 -2.55 6.56 -10.31
CA TRP A 153 -2.69 5.18 -9.84
C TRP A 153 -4.05 4.56 -10.16
N MET A 154 -5.10 5.36 -10.36
CA MET A 154 -6.41 4.83 -10.73
C MET A 154 -6.38 4.30 -12.15
N GLY A 155 -5.77 5.03 -13.08
CA GLY A 155 -5.48 4.54 -14.44
C GLY A 155 -4.64 3.27 -14.42
N LEU A 156 -3.57 3.25 -13.63
CA LEU A 156 -2.69 2.06 -13.49
C LEU A 156 -3.42 0.81 -12.97
N LEU A 157 -4.35 0.98 -12.02
CA LEU A 157 -5.16 -0.13 -11.52
C LEU A 157 -6.15 -0.64 -12.58
N LEU A 158 -6.78 0.26 -13.34
CA LEU A 158 -7.75 -0.12 -14.36
C LEU A 158 -7.09 -0.79 -15.57
N GLU A 159 -5.91 -0.34 -15.99
CA GLU A 159 -5.14 -0.95 -17.08
C GLU A 159 -4.62 -2.36 -16.73
N GLY A 160 -4.40 -2.65 -15.44
CA GLY A 160 -4.01 -3.97 -14.95
C GLY A 160 -5.16 -5.00 -14.86
N CYS A 161 -6.41 -4.58 -15.01
CA CYS A 161 -7.59 -5.45 -14.94
C CYS A 161 -8.03 -6.02 -16.30
N ASP A 162 -7.39 -5.62 -17.41
CA ASP A 162 -7.68 -6.11 -18.77
C ASP A 162 -6.79 -7.29 -19.24
N GLY A 163 -6.10 -7.95 -18.30
CA GLY A 163 -5.16 -9.07 -18.56
C GLY A 163 -5.66 -10.45 -18.12
#